data_AF-R7SLI7-F1
#
_entry.id   AF-R7SLI7-F1
#
_cell.length_a   1.000
_cell.length_b   1.000
_cell.length_c   1.000
_cell.angle_alpha   90.00
_cell.angle_beta   90.00
_cell.angle_gamma   90.00
#
_symmetry.space_group_name_H-M   'P 1'
#
loop_
_entity.id
_entity.type
_entity.pdbx_description
1 polymer ?
#
loop_
_entity_poly.entity_id
_entity_poly.type
_entity_poly.pdbx_seq_one_letter_code
_entity_poly.pdbx_strand_id
1 'polypeptide(L)'
;MVILDEKALMLPPPPPYVEAGPVSPPPFPTQHRPPLTLVTLPPHILLRVVYETFSQGRVEKQRKVLYWLTLSLRLVNRAMYIACMHVLRSTYLPLYTSLIRSPYTSDPFPHAASGTSSLASTSASATSSSPADTSQREMRVLDLFIALKVREDVWTDDSELHLEREESFKDLFDLLQPRARLEDLVHHYGARDGVIAVPLSSGLTPIRGSSSSGTVAPIPFAALTASFSPRAVGLVLTTKERKRKIVEVPRARDETLEVSAKKLVRELKGWLASNPNHGVR
;
A
#
# COMPACT_ATOMS: atom_id res chain seq x y z
N MET A 1 1.72 49.60 21.56
CA MET A 1 2.75 50.66 21.47
C MET A 1 3.80 50.32 22.51
N VAL A 2 4.92 49.74 22.08
CA VAL A 2 6.00 49.29 22.97
C VAL A 2 7.19 50.20 22.69
N ILE A 3 7.55 51.00 23.69
CA ILE A 3 8.71 51.90 23.65
C ILE A 3 9.92 51.02 23.98
N LEU A 4 10.80 50.81 23.00
CA LEU A 4 12.09 50.16 23.22
C LEU A 4 13.12 51.25 23.54
N ASP A 5 13.72 51.10 24.71
CA ASP A 5 14.72 51.97 25.35
C ASP A 5 16.01 52.01 24.50
N GLU A 6 16.44 53.20 24.08
CA GLU A 6 17.55 53.46 23.12
C GLU A 6 18.97 53.15 23.65
N LYS A 7 19.11 52.49 24.81
CA LYS A 7 20.41 52.31 25.48
C LYS A 7 21.19 51.04 25.14
N ALA A 8 20.83 50.31 24.07
CA ALA A 8 21.50 49.06 23.68
C ALA A 8 22.39 49.15 22.41
N LEU A 9 22.70 50.35 21.91
CA LEU A 9 23.52 50.55 20.70
C LEU A 9 24.97 51.03 20.98
N MET A 10 25.62 50.47 22.00
CA MET A 10 27.06 50.62 22.20
C MET A 10 27.73 49.25 22.04
N LEU A 11 27.66 48.70 20.83
CA LEU A 11 28.57 47.63 20.43
C LEU A 11 29.95 48.28 20.20
N PRO A 12 31.05 47.71 20.75
CA PRO A 12 32.39 48.19 20.47
C PRO A 12 32.64 48.16 18.96
N PRO A 13 33.42 49.11 18.42
CA PRO A 13 33.72 49.14 17.00
C PRO A 13 34.34 47.81 16.57
N PRO A 14 33.98 47.27 15.39
CA PRO A 14 34.53 46.03 14.91
C PRO A 14 36.07 46.15 14.85
N PRO A 15 36.80 45.08 15.22
CA PRO A 15 38.25 45.09 15.20
C PRO A 15 38.77 45.45 13.80
N PRO A 16 39.94 46.11 13.69
CA PRO A 16 40.52 46.49 12.41
C PRO A 16 40.66 45.26 11.51
N TYR A 17 40.18 45.35 10.27
CA TYR A 17 40.41 44.33 9.26
C TYR A 17 41.91 44.25 8.97
N VAL A 18 42.57 43.28 9.58
CA VAL A 18 43.93 42.90 9.20
C VAL A 18 43.83 42.29 7.82
N GLU A 19 44.59 42.81 6.84
CA GLU A 19 44.69 42.18 5.51
C GLU A 19 45.10 40.72 5.72
N ALA A 20 44.16 39.82 5.49
CA ALA A 20 44.42 38.41 5.57
C ALA A 20 45.34 38.08 4.40
N GLY A 21 46.64 37.91 4.69
CA GLY A 21 47.60 37.31 3.75
C GLY A 21 47.00 36.03 3.14
N PRO A 22 47.48 35.57 1.96
CA PRO A 22 46.74 34.67 1.08
C PRO A 22 46.11 33.50 1.83
N VAL A 23 44.84 33.66 2.18
CA VAL A 23 44.10 32.67 2.95
C VAL A 23 43.72 31.62 1.93
N SER A 24 44.47 30.51 1.93
CA SER A 24 44.00 29.30 1.26
C SER A 24 42.58 29.05 1.78
N PRO A 25 41.56 29.01 0.91
CA PRO A 25 40.19 28.79 1.36
C PRO A 25 40.18 27.52 2.23
N PRO A 26 39.43 27.51 3.35
CA PRO A 26 39.31 26.31 4.17
C PRO A 26 38.96 25.15 3.26
N PRO A 27 39.55 23.95 3.46
CA PRO A 27 39.29 22.81 2.58
C PRO A 27 37.79 22.53 2.62
N PHE A 28 37.07 23.01 1.60
CA PHE A 28 35.69 22.64 1.41
C PHE A 28 35.71 21.12 1.29
N PRO A 29 34.98 20.39 2.15
CA PRO A 29 34.84 18.97 1.98
C PRO A 29 34.34 18.76 0.57
N THR A 30 35.17 18.25 -0.32
CA THR A 30 34.78 17.73 -1.62
C THR A 30 34.04 16.41 -1.37
N GLN A 31 32.99 16.49 -0.56
CA GLN A 31 32.00 15.46 -0.48
C GLN A 31 31.37 15.45 -1.86
N HIS A 32 31.67 14.39 -2.62
CA HIS A 32 30.90 13.98 -3.78
C HIS A 32 29.45 13.73 -3.31
N ARG A 33 28.71 14.81 -3.09
CA ARG A 33 27.30 14.74 -2.78
C ARG A 33 26.66 14.18 -4.05
N PRO A 34 25.94 13.07 -3.97
CA PRO A 34 25.25 12.55 -5.12
C PRO A 34 24.36 13.67 -5.69
N PRO A 35 24.24 13.77 -7.03
CA PRO A 35 23.45 14.82 -7.65
C PRO A 35 22.04 14.80 -7.07
N LEU A 36 21.56 15.97 -6.64
CA LEU A 36 20.22 16.14 -6.11
C LEU A 36 19.23 15.85 -7.25
N THR A 37 18.54 14.73 -7.16
CA THR A 37 17.49 14.35 -8.11
C THR A 37 16.15 14.33 -7.39
N LEU A 38 15.05 14.34 -8.13
CA LEU A 38 13.72 14.21 -7.53
C LEU A 38 13.57 12.94 -6.66
N VAL A 39 14.37 11.91 -6.92
CA VAL A 39 14.36 10.64 -6.17
C VAL A 39 15.06 10.78 -4.81
N THR A 40 15.99 11.72 -4.66
CA THR A 40 16.70 11.95 -3.38
C THR A 40 15.96 12.92 -2.45
N LEU A 41 14.82 13.47 -2.89
CA LEU A 41 13.99 14.34 -2.05
C LEU A 41 13.27 13.54 -0.95
N PRO A 42 13.14 14.09 0.26
CA PRO A 42 12.35 13.47 1.32
C PRO A 42 10.87 13.29 0.91
N PRO A 43 10.20 12.21 1.36
CA PRO A 43 8.82 11.92 0.98
C PRO A 43 7.81 13.04 1.30
N HIS A 44 7.99 13.73 2.43
CA HIS A 44 7.10 14.83 2.83
C HIS A 44 7.20 16.05 1.88
N ILE A 45 8.36 16.28 1.27
CA ILE A 45 8.53 17.33 0.26
C ILE A 45 7.81 16.94 -1.02
N LEU A 46 7.95 15.68 -1.47
CA LEU A 46 7.23 15.17 -2.64
C LEU A 46 5.71 15.24 -2.45
N LEU A 47 5.21 14.85 -1.27
CA LEU A 47 3.79 15.00 -0.94
C LEU A 47 3.35 16.46 -0.99
N ARG A 48 4.15 17.39 -0.43
CA ARG A 48 3.83 18.81 -0.50
C ARG A 48 3.77 19.29 -1.94
N VAL A 49 4.74 18.94 -2.78
CA VAL A 49 4.72 19.26 -4.23
C VAL A 49 3.43 18.77 -4.88
N VAL A 50 2.98 17.54 -4.58
CA VAL A 50 1.71 17.02 -5.11
C VAL A 50 0.52 17.83 -4.57
N TYR A 51 0.49 18.17 -3.27
CA TYR A 51 -0.60 18.99 -2.70
C TYR A 51 -0.67 20.39 -3.30
N GLU A 52 0.45 21.02 -3.62
CA GLU A 52 0.48 22.35 -4.27
C GLU A 52 -0.10 22.31 -5.70
N THR A 53 -0.26 21.13 -6.33
CA THR A 53 -0.94 21.02 -7.64
C THR A 53 -2.46 21.18 -7.54
N PHE A 54 -3.03 21.06 -6.34
CA PHE A 54 -4.46 21.29 -6.12
C PHE A 54 -4.71 22.80 -6.03
N SER A 55 -5.15 23.40 -7.13
CA SER A 55 -5.60 24.80 -7.11
C SER A 55 -6.76 24.97 -6.13
N GLN A 56 -6.73 25.99 -5.28
CA GLN A 56 -7.92 26.41 -4.55
C GLN A 56 -8.95 26.92 -5.56
N GLY A 57 -10.06 26.20 -5.73
CA GLY A 57 -11.02 26.49 -6.78
C GLY A 57 -12.15 25.47 -6.92
N ARG A 58 -12.84 25.51 -8.06
CA ARG A 58 -13.99 24.65 -8.39
C ARG A 58 -13.63 23.16 -8.35
N VAL A 59 -14.59 22.34 -7.92
CA VAL A 59 -14.47 20.87 -7.78
C VAL A 59 -14.03 20.20 -9.10
N GLU A 60 -14.53 20.67 -10.24
CA GLU A 60 -14.15 20.17 -11.58
C GLU A 60 -12.63 20.23 -11.83
N LYS A 61 -11.98 21.33 -11.42
CA LYS A 61 -10.52 21.46 -11.56
C LYS A 61 -9.79 20.45 -10.68
N GLN A 62 -10.28 20.22 -9.46
CA GLN A 62 -9.71 19.23 -8.56
C GLN A 62 -9.85 17.81 -9.13
N ARG A 63 -10.99 17.47 -9.73
CA ARG A 63 -11.20 16.18 -10.43
C ARG A 63 -10.23 16.01 -11.60
N LYS A 64 -10.02 17.04 -12.41
CA LYS A 64 -9.02 17.03 -13.50
C LYS A 64 -7.59 16.84 -12.99
N VAL A 65 -7.22 17.45 -11.86
CA VAL A 65 -5.92 17.21 -11.21
C VAL A 65 -5.79 15.76 -10.75
N LEU A 66 -6.80 15.20 -10.07
CA LEU A 66 -6.81 13.80 -9.64
C LEU A 66 -6.67 12.83 -10.82
N TYR A 67 -7.30 13.14 -11.95
CA TYR A 67 -7.18 12.38 -13.19
C TYR A 67 -5.78 12.46 -13.79
N TRP A 68 -5.20 13.65 -13.82
CA TRP A 68 -3.81 13.83 -14.24
C TRP A 68 -2.80 13.12 -13.32
N LEU A 69 -3.01 13.12 -12.01
CA LEU A 69 -2.19 12.32 -11.08
C LEU A 69 -2.24 10.83 -11.43
N THR A 70 -3.42 10.35 -11.78
CA THR A 70 -3.69 8.95 -12.13
C THR A 70 -3.11 8.57 -13.50
N LEU A 71 -3.11 9.43 -14.50
CA LEU A 71 -2.65 9.06 -15.85
C LEU A 71 -1.23 9.51 -16.19
N SER A 72 -0.69 10.51 -15.49
CA SER A 72 0.55 11.16 -15.88
C SER A 72 1.57 11.17 -14.74
N LEU A 73 1.30 11.91 -13.64
CA LEU A 73 2.35 12.15 -12.63
C LEU A 73 2.85 10.86 -11.97
N ARG A 74 1.95 9.90 -11.70
CA ARG A 74 2.33 8.61 -11.10
C ARG A 74 3.30 7.77 -11.95
N LEU A 75 3.43 8.06 -13.25
CA LEU A 75 4.28 7.31 -14.19
C LEU A 75 5.70 7.86 -14.30
N VAL A 76 5.99 9.04 -13.72
CA VAL A 76 7.28 9.71 -13.88
C VAL A 76 8.42 8.95 -13.22
N ASN A 77 8.24 8.56 -11.96
CA ASN A 77 9.18 7.72 -11.24
C ASN A 77 8.49 7.08 -10.02
N ARG A 78 9.19 6.14 -9.36
CA ARG A 78 8.66 5.43 -8.20
C ARG A 78 8.30 6.34 -7.02
N ALA A 79 9.07 7.39 -6.76
CA ALA A 79 8.83 8.28 -5.63
C ALA A 79 7.54 9.10 -5.84
N MET A 80 7.33 9.59 -7.08
CA MET A 80 6.09 10.25 -7.50
C MET A 80 4.91 9.29 -7.51
N TYR A 81 5.09 8.03 -7.94
CA TYR A 81 4.05 7.01 -7.83
C TYR A 81 3.55 6.89 -6.38
N ILE A 82 4.45 6.76 -5.41
CA ILE A 82 4.09 6.62 -4.00
C ILE A 82 3.35 7.87 -3.50
N ALA A 83 3.88 9.07 -3.79
CA ALA A 83 3.25 10.32 -3.37
C ALA A 83 1.85 10.52 -4.00
N CYS A 84 1.70 10.26 -5.30
CA CYS A 84 0.42 10.34 -6.00
C CYS A 84 -0.59 9.34 -5.44
N MET A 85 -0.18 8.06 -5.30
CA MET A 85 -1.07 7.02 -4.79
C MET A 85 -1.46 7.28 -3.34
N HIS A 86 -0.59 7.87 -2.51
CA HIS A 86 -0.96 8.29 -1.16
C HIS A 86 -2.12 9.31 -1.17
N VAL A 87 -2.02 10.36 -1.98
CA VAL A 87 -3.08 11.37 -2.10
C VAL A 87 -4.36 10.77 -2.68
N LEU A 88 -4.26 10.00 -3.77
CA LEU A 88 -5.40 9.35 -4.39
C LEU A 88 -6.11 8.39 -3.42
N ARG A 89 -5.37 7.50 -2.76
CA ARG A 89 -5.94 6.53 -1.82
C ARG A 89 -6.59 7.23 -0.63
N SER A 90 -5.93 8.19 0.00
CA SER A 90 -6.51 8.93 1.13
C SER A 90 -7.77 9.72 0.76
N THR A 91 -7.82 10.26 -0.46
CA THR A 91 -8.99 11.00 -0.97
C THR A 91 -10.20 10.08 -1.21
N TYR A 92 -9.97 8.91 -1.82
CA TYR A 92 -11.05 8.00 -2.24
C TYR A 92 -11.40 6.90 -1.24
N LEU A 93 -10.58 6.69 -0.19
CA LEU A 93 -10.83 5.64 0.82
C LEU A 93 -12.19 5.79 1.53
N PRO A 94 -12.64 6.98 1.96
CA PRO A 94 -13.96 7.12 2.58
C PRO A 94 -15.10 6.72 1.64
N LEU A 95 -15.02 7.09 0.36
CA LEU A 95 -16.02 6.71 -0.64
C LEU A 95 -15.98 5.21 -0.92
N TYR A 96 -14.80 4.65 -1.11
CA TYR A 96 -14.62 3.21 -1.30
C TYR A 96 -15.23 2.41 -0.14
N THR A 97 -14.96 2.83 1.10
CA THR A 97 -15.47 2.13 2.29
C THR A 97 -16.99 2.22 2.43
N SER A 98 -17.60 3.34 2.03
CA SER A 98 -19.06 3.50 2.03
C SER A 98 -19.80 2.58 1.06
N LEU A 99 -19.12 2.12 0.00
CA LEU A 99 -19.70 1.28 -1.06
C LEU A 99 -19.55 -0.22 -0.79
N ILE A 100 -18.84 -0.60 0.28
CA ILE A 100 -18.71 -2.00 0.67
C ILE A 100 -20.05 -2.51 1.15
N ARG A 101 -20.48 -3.63 0.58
CA ARG A 101 -21.74 -4.26 0.96
C ARG A 101 -21.58 -5.03 2.26
N SER A 102 -22.46 -4.78 3.21
CA SER A 102 -22.64 -5.70 4.34
C SER A 102 -22.98 -7.11 3.82
N PRO A 103 -22.40 -8.20 4.37
CA PRO A 103 -21.60 -8.30 5.59
C PRO A 103 -20.08 -8.24 5.38
N TYR A 104 -19.61 -7.75 4.23
CA TYR A 104 -18.19 -7.70 3.92
C TYR A 104 -17.49 -6.59 4.70
N THR A 105 -16.23 -6.85 5.04
CA THR A 105 -15.33 -5.91 5.69
C THR A 105 -14.30 -5.41 4.68
N SER A 106 -13.57 -4.37 5.06
CA SER A 106 -12.43 -3.87 4.28
C SER A 106 -11.35 -3.39 5.21
N ASP A 107 -10.12 -3.66 4.82
CA ASP A 107 -8.95 -3.03 5.40
C ASP A 107 -7.84 -3.08 4.35
N PRO A 108 -7.79 -2.07 3.46
CA PRO A 108 -6.81 -2.00 2.39
C PRO A 108 -5.41 -1.57 2.89
N PHE A 109 -5.28 -1.20 4.18
CA PHE A 109 -4.02 -0.73 4.79
C PHE A 109 -3.80 -1.35 6.19
N PRO A 110 -3.62 -2.67 6.31
CA PRO A 110 -3.54 -3.36 7.61
C PRO A 110 -2.38 -2.89 8.50
N HIS A 111 -1.34 -2.26 7.94
CA HIS A 111 -0.19 -1.75 8.68
C HIS A 111 -0.38 -0.33 9.24
N ALA A 112 -1.41 0.41 8.84
CA ALA A 112 -1.72 1.72 9.42
C ALA A 112 -2.32 1.59 10.84
N ALA A 113 -2.94 0.45 11.16
CA ALA A 113 -3.59 0.20 12.44
C ALA A 113 -2.61 -0.11 13.60
N SER A 114 -1.34 -0.44 13.32
CA SER A 114 -0.32 -0.64 14.37
C SER A 114 0.31 0.66 14.90
N GLY A 115 -0.24 1.82 14.55
CA GLY A 115 0.30 3.15 14.87
C GLY A 115 0.12 3.64 16.32
N THR A 116 -0.21 2.78 17.29
CA THR A 116 -0.37 3.21 18.70
C THR A 116 0.47 2.37 19.66
N SER A 117 1.77 2.21 19.40
CA SER A 117 2.82 2.03 20.42
C SER A 117 4.21 1.75 19.80
N SER A 118 4.88 2.79 19.33
CA SER A 118 6.32 2.99 19.60
C SER A 118 6.76 4.38 19.11
N LEU A 119 6.84 5.32 20.03
CA LEU A 119 7.80 6.41 19.90
C LEU A 119 9.20 5.77 19.93
N ALA A 120 10.08 6.21 19.04
CA ALA A 120 11.48 5.82 18.86
C ALA A 120 11.76 4.61 17.96
N SER A 121 11.89 4.89 16.65
CA SER A 121 13.12 4.56 15.91
C SER A 121 13.14 5.29 14.56
N THR A 122 13.75 6.47 14.56
CA THR A 122 14.29 7.11 13.37
C THR A 122 15.41 6.22 12.81
N SER A 123 15.05 5.34 11.90
CA SER A 123 16.00 4.65 11.02
C SER A 123 15.29 4.38 9.70
N ALA A 124 15.54 5.27 8.76
CA ALA A 124 15.15 5.14 7.37
C ALA A 124 15.91 3.97 6.74
N SER A 125 15.42 2.75 6.99
CA SER A 125 15.69 1.60 6.15
C SER A 125 14.47 1.41 5.27
N ALA A 126 14.33 2.27 4.26
CA ALA A 126 13.55 1.97 3.07
C ALA A 126 14.28 0.84 2.33
N THR A 127 14.31 -0.35 2.92
CA THR A 127 14.65 -1.57 2.20
C THR A 127 13.72 -1.67 1.02
N SER A 128 14.31 -1.96 -0.13
CA SER A 128 13.71 -2.09 -1.45
C SER A 128 12.65 -3.19 -1.54
N SER A 129 11.60 -3.14 -0.72
CA SER A 129 10.36 -3.85 -1.04
C SER A 129 9.79 -3.20 -2.28
N SER A 130 9.45 -4.00 -3.28
CA SER A 130 8.75 -3.52 -4.46
C SER A 130 7.45 -2.83 -4.00
N PRO A 131 6.99 -1.71 -4.58
CA PRO A 131 5.69 -1.12 -4.23
C PRO A 131 4.51 -2.03 -4.66
N ALA A 132 4.83 -3.18 -5.27
CA ALA A 132 3.94 -4.25 -5.69
C ALA A 132 4.08 -5.50 -4.80
N ASP A 133 4.39 -5.35 -3.50
CA ASP A 133 4.30 -6.47 -2.56
C ASP A 133 2.92 -7.11 -2.70
N THR A 134 2.95 -8.31 -3.26
CA THR A 134 1.84 -9.07 -3.84
C THR A 134 0.88 -9.61 -2.77
N SER A 135 1.02 -9.15 -1.54
CA SER A 135 0.32 -9.65 -0.35
C SER A 135 -1.01 -8.95 -0.10
N GLN A 136 -1.19 -7.69 -0.51
CA GLN A 136 -2.42 -6.92 -0.25
C GLN A 136 -3.22 -6.77 -1.54
N ARG A 137 -4.09 -7.74 -1.81
CA ARG A 137 -4.90 -7.79 -3.02
C ARG A 137 -6.03 -6.79 -2.97
N GLU A 138 -6.60 -6.50 -1.80
CA GLU A 138 -7.66 -5.50 -1.66
C GLU A 138 -7.17 -4.09 -2.02
N MET A 139 -5.93 -3.75 -1.69
CA MET A 139 -5.31 -2.47 -2.09
C MET A 139 -5.31 -2.30 -3.61
N ARG A 140 -5.15 -3.39 -4.39
CA ARG A 140 -5.26 -3.32 -5.85
C ARG A 140 -6.68 -3.06 -6.32
N VAL A 141 -7.69 -3.57 -5.60
CA VAL A 141 -9.10 -3.28 -5.89
C VAL A 141 -9.42 -1.81 -5.62
N LEU A 142 -8.90 -1.24 -4.53
CA LEU A 142 -8.97 0.20 -4.27
C LEU A 142 -8.31 1.00 -5.41
N ASP A 143 -7.13 0.59 -5.88
CA ASP A 143 -6.46 1.28 -6.99
C ASP A 143 -7.26 1.21 -8.31
N LEU A 144 -7.93 0.08 -8.58
CA LEU A 144 -8.85 -0.06 -9.71
C LEU A 144 -10.08 0.84 -9.56
N PHE A 145 -10.67 0.88 -8.36
CA PHE A 145 -11.78 1.77 -8.04
C PHE A 145 -11.40 3.24 -8.26
N ILE A 146 -10.23 3.68 -7.80
CA ILE A 146 -9.72 5.04 -8.01
C ILE A 146 -9.61 5.33 -9.50
N ALA A 147 -8.96 4.44 -10.26
CA ALA A 147 -8.76 4.65 -11.70
C ALA A 147 -10.09 4.78 -12.45
N LEU A 148 -11.09 4.00 -12.04
CA LEU A 148 -12.42 4.06 -12.62
C LEU A 148 -13.16 5.32 -12.18
N LYS A 149 -13.24 5.60 -10.88
CA LYS A 149 -14.01 6.72 -10.33
C LYS A 149 -13.49 8.08 -10.80
N VAL A 150 -12.18 8.28 -10.80
CA VAL A 150 -11.57 9.53 -11.25
C VAL A 150 -11.88 9.80 -12.74
N ARG A 151 -11.91 8.75 -13.56
CA ARG A 151 -12.27 8.86 -14.98
C ARG A 151 -13.74 9.21 -15.16
N GLU A 152 -14.63 8.50 -14.46
CA GLU A 152 -16.07 8.76 -14.50
C GLU A 152 -16.37 10.20 -14.08
N ASP A 153 -15.75 10.69 -12.99
CA ASP A 153 -15.94 12.06 -12.50
C ASP A 153 -15.56 13.13 -13.54
N VAL A 154 -14.44 12.94 -14.25
CA VAL A 154 -14.03 13.89 -15.30
C VAL A 154 -14.94 13.82 -16.52
N TRP A 155 -15.40 12.62 -16.90
CA TRP A 155 -16.28 12.46 -18.04
C TRP A 155 -17.69 13.01 -17.81
N THR A 156 -18.21 12.86 -16.59
CA THR A 156 -19.46 13.51 -16.19
C THR A 156 -19.34 15.04 -16.22
N ASP A 157 -18.19 15.59 -15.83
CA ASP A 157 -17.95 17.04 -15.89
C ASP A 157 -17.79 17.56 -17.34
N ASP A 158 -17.16 16.79 -18.23
CA ASP A 158 -16.87 17.20 -19.61
C ASP A 158 -18.04 16.97 -20.59
N SER A 159 -18.99 16.10 -20.26
CA SER A 159 -20.10 15.75 -21.17
C SER A 159 -21.40 15.41 -20.43
N GLU A 160 -22.44 16.21 -20.62
CA GLU A 160 -23.80 15.94 -20.13
C GLU A 160 -24.43 14.66 -20.73
N LEU A 161 -23.94 14.22 -21.89
CA LEU A 161 -24.38 12.98 -22.55
C LEU A 161 -23.65 11.72 -22.04
N HIS A 162 -22.77 11.86 -21.04
CA HIS A 162 -22.04 10.72 -20.50
C HIS A 162 -22.99 9.81 -19.71
N LEU A 163 -23.00 8.53 -20.06
CA LEU A 163 -23.79 7.51 -19.38
C LEU A 163 -22.85 6.73 -18.44
N GLU A 164 -23.13 6.83 -17.14
CA GLU A 164 -22.32 6.20 -16.10
C GLU A 164 -22.29 4.67 -16.26
N ARG A 165 -21.10 4.07 -16.12
CA ARG A 165 -20.92 2.62 -16.21
C ARG A 165 -21.07 1.96 -14.85
N GLU A 166 -22.28 2.00 -14.29
CA GLU A 166 -22.60 1.45 -12.96
C GLU A 166 -22.20 -0.03 -12.81
N GLU A 167 -22.26 -0.81 -13.89
CA GLU A 167 -21.89 -2.22 -13.90
C GLU A 167 -20.43 -2.47 -13.49
N SER A 168 -19.53 -1.55 -13.84
CA SER A 168 -18.10 -1.71 -13.49
C SER A 168 -17.86 -1.54 -11.98
N PHE A 169 -18.62 -0.65 -11.33
CA PHE A 169 -18.59 -0.54 -9.87
C PHE A 169 -19.23 -1.77 -9.22
N LYS A 170 -20.30 -2.30 -9.81
CA LYS A 170 -20.95 -3.52 -9.34
C LYS A 170 -19.95 -4.69 -9.32
N ASP A 171 -19.20 -4.91 -10.38
CA ASP A 171 -18.18 -5.98 -10.43
C ASP A 171 -17.07 -5.79 -9.39
N LEU A 172 -16.67 -4.54 -9.13
CA LEU A 172 -15.68 -4.23 -8.09
C LEU A 172 -16.19 -4.66 -6.70
N PHE A 173 -17.42 -4.33 -6.33
CA PHE A 173 -17.93 -4.57 -4.97
C PHE A 173 -18.62 -5.94 -4.79
N ASP A 174 -19.13 -6.55 -5.86
CA ASP A 174 -19.79 -7.87 -5.80
C ASP A 174 -18.82 -9.04 -5.95
N LEU A 175 -17.72 -8.84 -6.68
CA LEU A 175 -16.79 -9.91 -7.01
C LEU A 175 -15.36 -9.61 -6.54
N LEU A 176 -14.78 -8.48 -6.96
CA LEU A 176 -13.34 -8.25 -6.78
C LEU A 176 -12.97 -7.94 -5.33
N GLN A 177 -13.70 -7.03 -4.68
CA GLN A 177 -13.47 -6.63 -3.30
C GLN A 177 -13.63 -7.80 -2.31
N PRO A 178 -14.76 -8.53 -2.26
CA PRO A 178 -14.93 -9.61 -1.29
C PRO A 178 -13.92 -10.74 -1.52
N ARG A 179 -13.56 -11.01 -2.78
CA ARG A 179 -12.51 -11.97 -3.11
C ARG A 179 -11.15 -11.54 -2.62
N ALA A 180 -10.73 -10.33 -2.96
CA ALA A 180 -9.42 -9.81 -2.57
C ALA A 180 -9.29 -9.70 -1.05
N ARG A 181 -10.34 -9.20 -0.37
CA ARG A 181 -10.38 -9.13 1.10
C ARG A 181 -10.25 -10.51 1.75
N LEU A 182 -10.98 -11.50 1.24
CA LEU A 182 -10.90 -12.85 1.77
C LEU A 182 -9.49 -13.44 1.57
N GLU A 183 -8.86 -13.20 0.43
CA GLU A 183 -7.50 -13.64 0.15
C GLU A 183 -6.50 -13.00 1.13
N ASP A 184 -6.65 -11.71 1.43
CA ASP A 184 -5.81 -11.01 2.40
C ASP A 184 -6.02 -11.52 3.84
N LEU A 185 -7.26 -11.83 4.22
CA LEU A 185 -7.57 -12.47 5.51
C LEU A 185 -6.99 -13.88 5.62
N VAL A 186 -7.08 -14.67 4.54
CA VAL A 186 -6.48 -16.01 4.46
C VAL A 186 -4.96 -15.92 4.57
N HIS A 187 -4.33 -14.94 3.92
CA HIS A 187 -2.90 -14.66 4.10
C HIS A 187 -2.56 -14.35 5.55
N HIS A 188 -3.30 -13.44 6.19
CA HIS A 188 -3.06 -13.03 7.58
C HIS A 188 -3.19 -14.21 8.56
N TYR A 189 -4.31 -14.94 8.53
CA TYR A 189 -4.52 -16.07 9.41
C TYR A 189 -3.62 -17.27 9.07
N GLY A 190 -3.40 -17.55 7.78
CA GLY A 190 -2.58 -18.67 7.33
C GLY A 190 -1.09 -18.47 7.58
N ALA A 191 -0.59 -17.23 7.52
CA ALA A 191 0.78 -16.90 7.92
C ALA A 191 0.97 -17.11 9.42
N ARG A 192 0.02 -16.67 10.25
CA ARG A 192 0.04 -16.88 11.70
C ARG A 192 0.05 -18.37 12.07
N ASP A 193 -0.71 -19.17 11.33
CA ASP A 193 -0.84 -20.61 11.58
C ASP A 193 0.29 -21.44 10.90
N GLY A 194 1.25 -20.78 10.21
CA GLY A 194 2.39 -21.42 9.55
C GLY A 194 2.03 -22.22 8.28
N VAL A 195 0.82 -22.03 7.74
CA VAL A 195 0.28 -22.75 6.57
C VAL A 195 0.65 -22.03 5.26
N ILE A 196 0.84 -20.71 5.32
CA ILE A 196 1.18 -19.87 4.17
C ILE A 196 2.57 -19.28 4.36
N ALA A 197 3.40 -19.36 3.33
CA ALA A 197 4.75 -18.83 3.34
C ALA A 197 4.72 -17.31 3.19
N VAL A 198 5.31 -16.61 4.14
CA VAL A 198 5.60 -15.18 4.04
C VAL A 198 7.03 -15.03 3.51
N PRO A 199 7.25 -14.35 2.38
CA PRO A 199 8.61 -14.05 1.92
C PRO A 199 9.32 -13.22 3.00
N LEU A 200 10.35 -13.77 3.65
CA LEU A 200 11.19 -12.97 4.52
C LEU A 200 12.02 -12.01 3.65
N SER A 201 11.90 -10.72 3.89
CA SER A 201 12.59 -9.64 3.15
C SER A 201 14.11 -9.60 3.36
N SER A 202 14.68 -10.52 4.13
CA SER A 202 16.12 -10.68 4.26
C SER A 202 16.50 -12.07 3.73
N GLY A 203 17.38 -12.09 2.74
CA GLY A 203 18.01 -13.30 2.19
C GLY A 203 18.97 -13.99 3.17
N LEU A 204 18.52 -14.19 4.41
CA LEU A 204 19.06 -15.18 5.31
C LEU A 204 18.01 -16.28 5.37
N THR A 205 18.47 -17.48 5.05
CA THR A 205 17.77 -18.76 5.07
C THR A 205 16.68 -18.81 6.15
N PRO A 206 15.54 -19.49 5.89
CA PRO A 206 14.58 -19.73 6.94
C PRO A 206 15.33 -20.43 8.07
N ILE A 207 15.40 -19.80 9.24
CA ILE A 207 15.76 -20.49 10.47
C ILE A 207 14.70 -21.57 10.59
N ARG A 208 15.06 -22.78 10.16
CA ARG A 208 14.40 -24.01 10.54
C ARG A 208 14.48 -24.01 12.06
N GLY A 209 13.44 -23.44 12.70
CA GLY A 209 13.13 -23.74 14.07
C GLY A 209 13.11 -25.26 14.15
N SER A 210 14.07 -25.80 14.89
CA SER A 210 14.25 -27.22 15.11
C SER A 210 13.04 -27.77 15.87
N SER A 211 11.95 -28.03 15.16
CA SER A 211 10.87 -28.88 15.63
C SER A 211 10.86 -30.13 14.76
N SER A 212 11.53 -31.15 15.29
CA SER A 212 11.64 -32.53 14.82
C SER A 212 10.29 -33.26 14.82
N SER A 213 9.32 -32.80 14.03
CA SER A 213 8.02 -33.47 13.87
C SER A 213 7.34 -33.04 12.57
N GLY A 214 7.62 -33.76 11.47
CA GLY A 214 6.73 -33.86 10.29
C GLY A 214 6.12 -32.57 9.73
N THR A 215 6.80 -31.42 9.84
CA THR A 215 6.20 -30.12 9.52
C THR A 215 5.94 -30.00 8.01
N VAL A 216 4.67 -29.93 7.64
CA VAL A 216 4.25 -29.75 6.25
C VAL A 216 4.79 -28.43 5.70
N ALA A 217 5.33 -28.44 4.49
CA ALA A 217 5.83 -27.24 3.84
C ALA A 217 4.70 -26.23 3.57
N PRO A 218 4.88 -24.94 3.90
CA PRO A 218 3.86 -23.92 3.70
C PRO A 218 3.68 -23.57 2.22
N ILE A 219 2.47 -23.12 1.85
CA ILE A 219 2.15 -22.74 0.47
C ILE A 219 2.47 -21.25 0.24
N PRO A 220 3.15 -20.88 -0.86
CA PRO A 220 3.31 -19.48 -1.26
C PRO A 220 1.97 -18.78 -1.50
N PHE A 221 1.77 -17.61 -0.88
CA PHE A 221 0.51 -16.85 -1.02
C PHE A 221 0.15 -16.52 -2.48
N ALA A 222 1.14 -16.21 -3.31
CA ALA A 222 0.95 -15.90 -4.72
C ALA A 222 0.32 -17.06 -5.52
N ALA A 223 0.45 -18.31 -5.06
CA ALA A 223 -0.13 -19.48 -5.71
C ALA A 223 -1.60 -19.70 -5.34
N LEU A 224 -2.10 -19.04 -4.29
CA LEU A 224 -3.47 -19.20 -3.80
C LEU A 224 -4.41 -18.16 -4.39
N THR A 225 -5.67 -18.53 -4.58
CA THR A 225 -6.74 -17.64 -5.04
C THR A 225 -8.05 -18.11 -4.45
N ALA A 226 -8.90 -17.21 -3.98
CA ALA A 226 -10.22 -17.55 -3.50
C ALA A 226 -11.22 -17.67 -4.65
N SER A 227 -12.15 -18.62 -4.53
CA SER A 227 -13.30 -18.77 -5.42
C SER A 227 -14.59 -18.71 -4.63
N PHE A 228 -15.57 -18.00 -5.17
CA PHE A 228 -16.89 -17.84 -4.57
C PHE A 228 -17.93 -18.63 -5.37
N SER A 229 -18.84 -19.26 -4.65
CA SER A 229 -20.09 -19.78 -5.17
C SER A 229 -21.24 -19.30 -4.26
N PRO A 230 -22.51 -19.40 -4.67
CA PRO A 230 -23.63 -18.93 -3.87
C PRO A 230 -23.74 -19.53 -2.46
N ARG A 231 -23.17 -20.73 -2.23
CA ARG A 231 -23.29 -21.48 -0.96
C ARG A 231 -21.97 -21.96 -0.39
N ALA A 232 -20.85 -21.64 -1.03
CA ALA A 232 -19.55 -22.12 -0.61
C ALA A 232 -18.44 -21.20 -1.09
N VAL A 233 -17.33 -21.26 -0.38
CA VAL A 233 -16.11 -20.54 -0.69
C VAL A 233 -14.94 -21.51 -0.69
N GLY A 234 -14.00 -21.33 -1.61
CA GLY A 234 -12.89 -22.25 -1.76
C GLY A 234 -11.57 -21.58 -2.05
N LEU A 235 -10.50 -22.35 -1.88
CA LEU A 235 -9.15 -21.98 -2.28
C LEU A 235 -8.73 -22.79 -3.49
N VAL A 236 -8.23 -22.07 -4.50
CA VAL A 236 -7.66 -22.61 -5.72
C VAL A 236 -6.16 -22.44 -5.66
N LEU A 237 -5.45 -23.54 -5.83
CA LEU A 237 -4.01 -23.57 -5.95
C LEU A 237 -3.62 -23.59 -7.42
N THR A 238 -2.79 -22.62 -7.81
CA THR A 238 -2.16 -22.57 -9.13
C THR A 238 -0.75 -23.12 -9.01
N THR A 239 -0.49 -24.26 -9.66
CA THR A 239 0.86 -24.78 -9.88
C THR A 239 1.31 -24.45 -11.31
N LYS A 240 2.58 -24.72 -11.63
CA LYS A 240 3.11 -24.53 -13.00
C LYS A 240 2.33 -25.32 -14.06
N GLU A 241 1.73 -26.44 -13.65
CA GLU A 241 1.08 -27.39 -14.56
C GLU A 241 -0.43 -27.24 -14.58
N ARG A 242 -1.06 -26.87 -13.44
CA ARG A 242 -2.52 -26.86 -13.33
C ARG A 242 -3.06 -25.92 -12.25
N LYS A 243 -4.33 -25.53 -12.43
CA LYS A 243 -5.14 -24.88 -11.39
C LYS A 243 -6.13 -25.90 -10.83
N ARG A 244 -6.14 -26.08 -9.51
CA ARG A 244 -7.09 -26.98 -8.85
C ARG A 244 -7.66 -26.37 -7.58
N LYS A 245 -8.94 -26.63 -7.30
CA LYS A 245 -9.56 -26.32 -6.02
C LYS A 245 -9.05 -27.32 -4.98
N ILE A 246 -8.48 -26.83 -3.88
CA ILE A 246 -7.87 -27.67 -2.83
C ILE A 246 -8.70 -27.71 -1.56
N VAL A 247 -9.46 -26.65 -1.29
CA VAL A 247 -10.29 -26.51 -0.10
C VAL A 247 -11.62 -25.88 -0.52
N GLU A 248 -12.70 -26.35 0.06
CA GLU A 248 -14.03 -25.78 -0.07
C GLU A 248 -14.76 -25.87 1.27
N VAL A 249 -15.41 -24.76 1.65
CA VAL A 249 -16.15 -24.64 2.90
C VAL A 249 -17.53 -24.08 2.58
N PRO A 250 -18.61 -24.62 3.18
CA PRO A 250 -19.94 -24.05 3.05
C PRO A 250 -20.00 -22.66 3.68
N ARG A 251 -20.67 -21.74 2.98
CA ARG A 251 -20.82 -20.34 3.37
C ARG A 251 -22.29 -19.97 3.44
N ALA A 252 -22.71 -19.38 4.55
CA ALA A 252 -24.03 -18.76 4.67
C ALA A 252 -24.02 -17.35 4.03
N ARG A 253 -25.19 -16.87 3.57
CA ARG A 253 -25.28 -15.60 2.83
C ARG A 253 -24.85 -14.39 3.66
N ASP A 254 -25.17 -14.43 4.95
CA ASP A 254 -24.91 -13.43 5.99
C ASP A 254 -23.56 -13.64 6.71
N GLU A 255 -22.78 -14.65 6.32
CA GLU A 255 -21.49 -14.93 6.93
C GLU A 255 -20.43 -13.91 6.50
N THR A 256 -19.71 -13.38 7.49
CA THR A 256 -18.59 -12.45 7.29
C THR A 256 -17.37 -13.15 6.67
N LEU A 257 -16.50 -12.36 6.03
CA LEU A 257 -15.31 -12.88 5.37
C LEU A 257 -14.30 -13.44 6.36
N GLU A 258 -14.24 -12.93 7.59
CA GLU A 258 -13.36 -13.39 8.66
C GLU A 258 -13.67 -14.82 9.09
N VAL A 259 -14.96 -15.14 9.25
CA VAL A 259 -15.39 -16.50 9.64
C VAL A 259 -15.05 -17.48 8.51
N SER A 260 -15.36 -17.08 7.26
CA SER A 260 -15.02 -17.85 6.06
C SER A 260 -13.50 -18.09 5.95
N ALA A 261 -12.68 -17.06 6.15
CA ALA A 261 -11.22 -17.14 6.11
C ALA A 261 -10.67 -18.12 7.16
N LYS A 262 -11.14 -18.02 8.40
CA LYS A 262 -10.72 -18.92 9.49
C LYS A 262 -11.07 -20.38 9.19
N LYS A 263 -12.27 -20.64 8.67
CA LYS A 263 -12.66 -22.00 8.24
C LYS A 263 -11.76 -22.51 7.11
N LEU A 264 -11.48 -21.68 6.10
CA LEU A 264 -10.60 -22.03 4.99
C LEU A 264 -9.18 -22.37 5.47
N VAL A 265 -8.59 -21.58 6.36
CA VAL A 265 -7.25 -21.84 6.90
C VAL A 265 -7.20 -23.13 7.71
N ARG A 266 -8.24 -23.42 8.50
CA ARG A 266 -8.35 -24.69 9.23
C ARG A 266 -8.38 -25.90 8.29
N GLU A 267 -9.24 -25.86 7.27
CA GLU A 267 -9.31 -26.94 6.28
C GLU A 267 -8.02 -27.04 5.45
N LEU A 268 -7.38 -25.90 5.13
CA LEU A 268 -6.10 -25.87 4.43
C LEU A 268 -4.99 -26.56 5.23
N LYS A 269 -4.97 -26.37 6.55
CA LYS A 269 -4.05 -27.07 7.46
C LYS A 269 -4.27 -28.59 7.43
N GLY A 270 -5.52 -29.04 7.47
CA GLY A 270 -5.86 -30.46 7.34
C GLY A 270 -5.44 -31.03 5.99
N TRP A 271 -5.73 -30.31 4.90
CA TRP A 271 -5.34 -30.69 3.54
C TRP A 271 -3.83 -30.81 3.36
N LEU A 272 -3.06 -29.90 3.96
CA LEU A 272 -1.61 -29.92 3.96
C LEU A 272 -1.06 -31.15 4.70
N ALA A 273 -1.62 -31.48 5.87
CA ALA A 273 -1.24 -32.69 6.61
C ALA A 273 -1.45 -33.96 5.79
N SER A 274 -2.51 -34.02 4.98
CA SER A 274 -2.77 -35.15 4.07
C SER A 274 -1.95 -35.11 2.77
N ASN A 275 -1.42 -33.95 2.37
CA ASN A 275 -0.72 -33.76 1.09
C ASN A 275 0.64 -33.04 1.27
N PRO A 276 1.64 -33.69 1.90
CA PRO A 276 2.94 -33.07 2.14
C PRO A 276 3.66 -32.69 0.83
N ASN A 277 3.46 -33.46 -0.25
CA ASN A 277 4.03 -33.23 -1.57
C ASN A 277 3.05 -32.50 -2.51
N HIS A 278 2.58 -31.32 -2.11
CA HIS A 278 1.54 -30.57 -2.83
C HIS A 278 1.98 -29.94 -4.16
N GLY A 279 3.23 -30.12 -4.57
CA GLY A 279 3.73 -29.79 -5.92
C GLY A 279 4.04 -28.31 -6.16
N VAL A 280 4.14 -27.51 -5.09
CA VAL A 280 4.54 -26.10 -5.17
C VAL A 280 6.00 -26.02 -4.72
N ARG A 281 6.90 -25.75 -5.67
CA ARG A 281 8.33 -25.49 -5.45
C ARG A 281 8.67 -24.11 -6.00
#